data_AF-A0AAW2GS54-F1
#
_entry.id   AF-A0AAW2GS54-F1
#
_cell.length_a   1.000
_cell.length_b   1.000
_cell.length_c   1.000
_cell.angle_alpha   90.00
_cell.angle_beta   90.00
_cell.angle_gamma   90.00
#
_symmetry.space_group_name_H-M   'P 1'
#
loop_
_entity.id
_entity.type
_entity.pdbx_description
1 polymer ?
#
loop_
_entity_poly.entity_id
_entity_poly.type
_entity_poly.pdbx_seq_one_letter_code
_entity_poly.pdbx_strand_id
1 'polypeptide(L)'
;MLTAARLLNRSCTGVACDIARKQQFSTILKNVAAPTVTVPNRFTDMQQYRYKNEGVKGAVIGIDLGTTFSCVAVMEGKQAKVIENAEGSRTTPSYVAFSKDNERLVGMPAKRQAVTNSANTFYATKRLIGRRYEDPEVKKDM
;
A
#
# COMPACT_ATOMS: atom_id res chain seq x y z
N MET A 1 -20.68 -0.34 60.53
CA MET A 1 -21.33 0.91 60.98
C MET A 1 -20.97 2.02 60.00
N LEU A 2 -21.99 2.73 59.51
CA LEU A 2 -21.97 3.85 58.56
C LEU A 2 -20.97 4.96 58.91
N THR A 3 -20.45 5.66 57.90
CA THR A 3 -20.65 7.12 57.63
C THR A 3 -19.58 7.61 56.64
N ALA A 4 -19.71 8.65 55.83
CA ALA A 4 -20.78 9.37 55.14
C ALA A 4 -20.05 10.43 54.29
N ALA A 5 -20.58 10.77 53.12
CA ALA A 5 -20.08 11.84 52.26
C ALA A 5 -20.18 13.23 52.92
N ARG A 6 -19.27 14.15 52.61
CA ARG A 6 -19.59 15.59 52.58
C ARG A 6 -18.63 16.42 51.71
N LEU A 7 -19.24 17.14 50.77
CA LEU A 7 -18.69 18.25 50.00
C LEU A 7 -18.14 19.37 50.89
N LEU A 8 -17.13 20.10 50.37
CA LEU A 8 -17.04 21.58 50.22
C LEU A 8 -15.54 21.95 50.06
N ASN A 9 -15.06 22.29 48.86
CA ASN A 9 -15.05 23.61 48.20
C ASN A 9 -13.82 24.48 48.59
N ARG A 10 -13.20 25.08 47.55
CA ARG A 10 -12.06 26.03 47.52
C ARG A 10 -10.69 25.40 47.83
N SER A 11 -9.61 25.61 47.05
CA SER A 11 -9.23 26.80 46.29
C SER A 11 -8.20 26.43 45.21
N CYS A 12 -8.37 26.97 44.01
CA CYS A 12 -7.38 26.97 42.95
C CYS A 12 -6.24 27.92 43.29
N THR A 13 -5.00 27.45 43.24
CA THR A 13 -3.78 28.27 43.09
C THR A 13 -3.33 28.21 41.64
N GLY A 14 -3.10 29.38 41.03
CA GLY A 14 -2.92 29.66 39.59
C GLY A 14 -1.84 28.85 38.86
N VAL A 15 -1.80 28.84 37.53
CA VAL A 15 -1.89 29.99 36.61
C VAL A 15 -2.72 29.62 35.38
N ALA A 16 -4.03 29.48 35.61
CA ALA A 16 -5.05 29.60 34.58
C ALA A 16 -5.85 30.86 34.93
N CYS A 17 -6.27 31.61 33.92
CA CYS A 17 -7.07 32.85 34.02
C CYS A 17 -6.24 34.14 34.16
N ASP A 18 -5.72 34.67 33.03
CA ASP A 18 -5.54 36.13 32.83
C ASP A 18 -5.12 36.59 31.42
N ILE A 19 -5.55 35.91 30.35
CA ILE A 19 -5.50 36.50 28.98
C ILE A 19 -6.89 36.39 28.32
N ALA A 20 -7.95 36.55 29.12
CA ALA A 20 -9.31 36.85 28.66
C ALA A 20 -9.49 38.35 28.32
N ARG A 21 -8.41 39.02 27.86
CA ARG A 21 -8.35 40.48 27.62
C ARG A 21 -7.63 40.88 26.33
N LYS A 22 -7.64 39.99 25.32
CA LYS A 22 -7.24 40.30 23.92
C LYS A 22 -8.38 40.12 22.91
N GLN A 23 -9.62 39.97 23.38
CA GLN A 23 -10.81 39.79 22.54
C GLN A 23 -11.53 41.07 22.13
N GLN A 24 -10.98 42.25 22.40
CA GLN A 24 -11.48 43.50 21.84
C GLN A 24 -10.28 44.30 21.36
N PHE A 25 -10.36 44.88 20.16
CA PHE A 25 -9.36 45.76 19.51
C PHE A 25 -8.36 45.19 18.47
N SER A 26 -8.72 44.17 17.69
CA SER A 26 -8.12 44.07 16.33
C SER A 26 -9.06 43.61 15.21
N THR A 27 -10.38 43.75 15.44
CA THR A 27 -11.43 43.75 14.40
C THR A 27 -11.30 44.89 13.37
N ILE A 28 -10.13 45.53 13.25
CA ILE A 28 -9.86 46.71 12.41
C ILE A 28 -8.67 46.48 11.46
N LEU A 29 -8.33 45.24 11.10
CA LEU A 29 -7.47 44.99 9.93
C LEU A 29 -7.97 43.80 9.11
N LYS A 30 -9.28 43.81 8.80
CA LYS A 30 -9.79 43.18 7.59
C LYS A 30 -9.28 44.01 6.40
N ASN A 31 -8.71 43.33 5.41
CA ASN A 31 -8.34 43.82 4.08
C ASN A 31 -6.87 44.25 3.87
N VAL A 32 -5.98 43.26 3.84
CA VAL A 32 -4.95 43.22 2.79
C VAL A 32 -4.89 41.77 2.29
N ALA A 33 -5.50 41.53 1.12
CA ALA A 33 -5.40 40.25 0.44
C ALA A 33 -4.04 40.15 -0.25
N ALA A 34 -3.12 39.39 0.34
CA ALA A 34 -1.95 38.87 -0.36
C ALA A 34 -2.28 37.45 -0.82
N PRO A 35 -2.18 37.11 -2.12
CA PRO A 35 -2.41 35.75 -2.58
C PRO A 35 -1.18 34.91 -2.24
N THR A 36 -1.17 34.30 -1.06
CA THR A 36 -0.22 33.23 -0.76
C THR A 36 -0.64 32.00 -1.56
N VAL A 37 0.03 31.74 -2.68
CA VAL A 37 -0.10 30.48 -3.42
C VAL A 37 0.44 29.36 -2.53
N THR A 38 -0.44 28.75 -1.73
CA THR A 38 -0.15 27.50 -1.04
C THR A 38 -0.11 26.39 -2.08
N VAL A 39 1.10 26.04 -2.52
CA VAL A 39 1.34 24.82 -3.29
C VAL A 39 0.96 23.64 -2.38
N PRO A 40 -0.03 22.81 -2.73
CA PRO A 40 -0.34 21.64 -1.92
C PRO A 40 0.86 20.70 -1.99
N ASN A 41 1.47 20.47 -0.83
CA ASN A 41 2.57 19.54 -0.64
C ASN A 41 1.99 18.11 -0.79
N ARG A 42 1.74 17.66 -2.03
CA ARG A 42 1.16 16.33 -2.36
C ARG A 42 2.14 15.16 -2.12
N PHE A 43 3.06 15.30 -1.16
CA PHE A 43 4.10 14.31 -0.88
C PHE A 43 3.96 13.66 0.50
N THR A 44 3.03 14.09 1.36
CA THR A 44 2.91 13.56 2.73
C THR A 44 1.72 12.65 2.99
N ASP A 45 0.77 12.49 2.06
CA ASP A 45 -0.41 11.62 2.22
C ASP A 45 -0.24 10.22 1.60
N MET A 46 0.99 9.69 1.63
CA MET A 46 1.22 8.24 1.53
C MET A 46 1.22 7.60 2.92
N GLN A 47 0.25 8.01 3.73
CA GLN A 47 0.00 7.43 5.05
C GLN A 47 -0.63 6.05 4.84
N GLN A 48 0.26 5.05 4.78
CA GLN A 48 0.02 3.64 5.06
C GLN A 48 -1.41 3.17 4.76
N TYR A 49 -1.61 2.57 3.60
CA TYR A 49 -2.71 1.62 3.37
C TYR A 49 -2.48 0.40 4.27
N ARG A 50 -2.56 0.59 5.58
CA ARG A 50 -2.53 -0.45 6.59
C ARG A 50 -3.88 -1.12 6.46
N TYR A 51 -3.95 -2.11 5.57
CA TYR A 51 -5.11 -2.96 5.35
C TYR A 51 -5.63 -3.36 6.74
N LYS A 52 -6.78 -2.82 7.14
CA LYS A 52 -7.41 -3.20 8.39
C LYS A 52 -7.68 -4.69 8.26
N ASN A 53 -7.00 -5.50 9.07
CA ASN A 53 -7.22 -6.94 9.12
C ASN A 53 -8.61 -7.19 9.72
N GLU A 54 -9.66 -7.12 8.90
CA GLU A 54 -10.79 -8.02 9.15
C GLU A 54 -10.20 -9.43 9.08
N GLY A 55 -10.30 -10.20 10.17
CA GLY A 55 -9.75 -11.54 10.25
C GLY A 55 -10.07 -12.33 8.98
N VAL A 56 -9.08 -13.08 8.47
CA VAL A 56 -9.09 -13.70 7.15
C VAL A 56 -10.45 -14.38 6.87
N LYS A 57 -11.24 -13.79 5.98
CA LYS A 57 -12.51 -14.37 5.49
C LYS A 57 -12.21 -15.16 4.22
N GLY A 58 -12.00 -16.47 4.34
CA GLY A 58 -11.83 -17.37 3.20
C GLY A 58 -10.71 -18.41 3.36
N ALA A 59 -10.56 -19.27 2.35
CA ALA A 59 -9.48 -20.23 2.29
C ALA A 59 -8.13 -19.51 2.09
N VAL A 60 -7.14 -19.86 2.90
CA VAL A 60 -5.76 -19.35 2.73
C VAL A 60 -5.11 -20.10 1.57
N ILE A 61 -4.52 -19.33 0.64
CA ILE A 61 -3.77 -19.86 -0.49
C ILE A 61 -2.27 -19.65 -0.29
N GLY A 62 -1.49 -20.65 -0.65
CA GLY A 62 -0.03 -20.54 -0.78
C GLY A 62 0.32 -20.17 -2.21
N ILE A 63 1.03 -19.08 -2.40
CA ILE A 63 1.53 -18.66 -3.71
C ILE A 63 3.05 -18.71 -3.69
N ASP A 64 3.62 -19.54 -4.55
CA ASP A 64 5.04 -19.49 -4.88
C ASP A 64 5.22 -18.55 -6.08
N LEU A 65 5.85 -17.41 -5.84
CA LEU A 65 6.23 -16.46 -6.88
C LEU A 65 7.68 -16.74 -7.27
N GLY A 66 7.92 -17.63 -8.23
CA GLY A 66 9.26 -17.92 -8.73
C GLY A 66 9.74 -16.91 -9.79
N THR A 67 11.01 -17.04 -10.20
CA THR A 67 11.58 -16.18 -11.26
C THR A 67 11.04 -16.52 -12.64
N THR A 68 10.83 -17.80 -12.91
CA THR A 68 10.42 -18.32 -14.22
C THR A 68 9.03 -18.94 -14.19
N PHE A 69 8.71 -19.65 -13.11
CA PHE A 69 7.42 -20.32 -12.92
C PHE A 69 6.90 -19.98 -11.53
N SER A 70 5.59 -19.82 -11.46
CA SER A 70 4.84 -19.59 -10.22
C SER A 70 3.80 -20.69 -10.04
N CYS A 71 3.44 -20.98 -8.80
CA CYS A 71 2.52 -22.05 -8.42
C CYS A 71 1.55 -21.55 -7.35
N VAL A 72 0.32 -22.06 -7.36
CA VAL A 72 -0.69 -21.75 -6.34
C VAL A 72 -1.21 -23.05 -5.75
N ALA A 73 -1.27 -23.11 -4.43
CA ALA A 73 -1.81 -24.24 -3.70
C ALA A 73 -2.86 -23.78 -2.67
N VAL A 74 -3.84 -24.64 -2.44
CA VAL A 74 -4.83 -24.51 -1.36
C VAL A 74 -4.64 -25.63 -0.35
N MET A 75 -4.94 -25.34 0.91
CA MET A 75 -5.02 -26.36 1.95
C MET A 75 -6.44 -26.92 1.99
N GLU A 76 -6.62 -28.16 1.50
CA GLU A 76 -7.85 -28.93 1.65
C GLU A 76 -7.73 -29.77 2.94
N GLY A 77 -8.19 -29.22 4.06
CA GLY A 77 -8.04 -29.84 5.38
C GLY A 77 -6.58 -29.91 5.82
N LYS A 78 -6.00 -31.11 5.85
CA LYS A 78 -4.58 -31.35 6.20
C LYS A 78 -3.68 -31.56 4.98
N GLN A 79 -4.23 -31.64 3.77
CA GLN A 79 -3.47 -31.91 2.56
C GLN A 79 -3.33 -30.64 1.71
N ALA A 80 -2.11 -30.39 1.21
CA ALA A 80 -1.86 -29.31 0.27
C ALA A 80 -2.12 -29.79 -1.15
N LYS A 81 -2.93 -29.05 -1.90
CA LYS A 81 -3.27 -29.36 -3.29
C LYS A 81 -2.91 -28.19 -4.20
N VAL A 82 -2.13 -28.49 -5.24
CA VAL A 82 -1.77 -27.51 -6.27
C VAL A 82 -2.94 -27.31 -7.22
N ILE A 83 -3.25 -26.05 -7.51
CA ILE A 83 -4.32 -25.66 -8.42
C ILE A 83 -3.79 -25.64 -9.85
N GLU A 84 -4.55 -26.21 -10.77
CA GLU A 84 -4.29 -26.13 -12.20
C GLU A 84 -4.79 -24.79 -12.76
N ASN A 85 -4.00 -24.19 -13.64
CA ASN A 85 -4.38 -22.96 -14.32
C ASN A 85 -5.40 -23.22 -15.43
N ALA A 86 -5.88 -22.17 -16.09
CA ALA A 86 -6.84 -22.27 -17.19
C ALA A 86 -6.35 -23.09 -18.39
N GLU A 87 -5.05 -23.40 -18.46
CA GLU A 87 -4.43 -24.20 -19.51
C GLU A 87 -4.14 -25.64 -19.08
N GLY A 88 -4.60 -26.05 -17.88
CA GLY A 88 -4.39 -27.38 -17.33
C GLY A 88 -2.97 -27.65 -16.80
N SER A 89 -2.13 -26.61 -16.67
CA SER A 89 -0.80 -26.72 -16.08
C SER A 89 -0.82 -26.36 -14.60
N ARG A 90 -0.09 -27.12 -13.78
CA ARG A 90 0.08 -26.86 -12.33
C ARG A 90 1.01 -25.70 -12.01
N THR A 91 1.77 -25.23 -13.00
CA THR A 91 2.66 -24.08 -12.88
C THR A 91 2.37 -23.09 -13.98
N THR A 92 2.52 -21.81 -13.67
CA THR A 92 2.28 -20.71 -14.60
C THR A 92 3.59 -19.97 -14.86
N PRO A 93 4.00 -19.76 -16.12
CA PRO A 93 5.15 -18.93 -16.44
C PRO A 93 5.01 -17.54 -15.83
N SER A 94 6.07 -17.04 -15.18
CA SER A 94 6.13 -15.70 -14.58
C SER A 94 6.44 -14.65 -15.65
N TYR A 95 5.53 -14.58 -16.64
CA TYR A 95 5.58 -13.70 -17.80
C TYR A 95 4.34 -12.81 -17.78
N VAL A 96 4.55 -11.52 -18.03
CA VAL A 96 3.49 -10.53 -18.18
C VAL A 96 3.77 -9.77 -19.45
N ALA A 97 2.76 -9.63 -20.30
CA ALA A 97 2.92 -8.88 -21.54
C ALA A 97 1.72 -7.99 -21.81
N PHE A 98 1.98 -6.86 -22.46
CA PHE A 98 0.94 -5.90 -22.83
C PHE A 98 0.74 -5.96 -24.35
N SER A 99 -0.51 -6.18 -24.76
CA SER A 99 -0.92 -6.12 -26.17
C SER A 99 -0.96 -4.67 -26.65
N LYS A 100 -0.99 -4.48 -27.98
CA LYS A 100 -1.21 -3.17 -28.61
C LYS A 100 -2.56 -2.56 -28.25
N ASP A 101 -3.54 -3.42 -27.95
CA ASP A 101 -4.89 -3.03 -27.54
C ASP A 101 -5.00 -2.76 -26.02
N ASN A 102 -3.86 -2.58 -25.32
CA ASN A 102 -3.77 -2.41 -23.87
C ASN A 102 -4.33 -3.56 -23.02
N GLU A 103 -4.45 -4.75 -23.60
CA GLU A 103 -4.80 -5.96 -22.86
C GLU A 103 -3.57 -6.53 -22.11
N ARG A 104 -3.77 -6.96 -20.88
CA ARG A 104 -2.74 -7.60 -20.05
C ARG A 104 -2.82 -9.12 -20.17
N LEU A 105 -1.80 -9.70 -20.79
CA LEU A 105 -1.61 -11.15 -20.91
C LEU A 105 -0.66 -11.64 -19.82
N VAL A 106 -0.98 -12.77 -19.19
CA VAL A 106 -0.19 -13.38 -18.10
C VAL A 106 -0.06 -14.88 -18.35
N GLY A 107 1.11 -15.45 -18.05
CA GLY A 107 1.33 -16.89 -18.16
C GLY A 107 1.80 -17.33 -19.54
N MET A 108 1.21 -18.41 -20.07
CA MET A 108 1.64 -18.95 -21.36
C MET A 108 1.32 -18.07 -22.57
N PRO A 109 0.19 -17.33 -22.65
CA PRO A 109 -0.06 -16.42 -23.75
C PRO A 109 1.05 -15.36 -23.86
N ALA A 110 1.48 -14.82 -22.71
CA ALA A 110 2.60 -13.88 -22.64
C ALA A 110 3.92 -14.52 -23.08
N LYS A 111 4.19 -15.77 -22.65
CA LYS A 111 5.41 -16.49 -23.06
C LYS A 111 5.44 -16.77 -24.58
N ARG A 112 4.30 -17.10 -25.21
CA ARG A 112 4.22 -17.41 -26.64
C ARG A 112 4.58 -16.21 -27.52
N GLN A 113 4.17 -15.02 -27.11
CA GLN A 113 4.45 -13.78 -27.84
C GLN A 113 5.77 -13.11 -27.44
N ALA A 114 6.53 -13.68 -26.52
CA ALA A 114 7.80 -13.09 -26.06
C ALA A 114 8.79 -12.87 -27.20
N VAL A 115 8.72 -13.67 -28.27
CA VAL A 115 9.58 -13.53 -29.46
C VAL A 115 9.07 -12.43 -30.39
N THR A 116 7.76 -12.31 -30.57
CA THR A 116 7.15 -11.33 -31.51
C THR A 116 6.95 -9.95 -30.90
N ASN A 117 6.76 -9.88 -29.58
CA ASN A 117 6.53 -8.67 -28.80
C ASN A 117 7.48 -8.64 -27.59
N SER A 118 8.78 -8.76 -27.85
CA SER A 118 9.81 -8.80 -26.81
C SER A 118 9.88 -7.52 -25.98
N ALA A 119 9.73 -6.36 -26.63
CA ALA A 119 9.81 -5.06 -25.96
C ALA A 119 8.70 -4.83 -24.91
N ASN A 120 7.53 -5.44 -25.08
CA ASN A 120 6.40 -5.30 -24.15
C ASN A 120 6.11 -6.59 -23.35
N THR A 121 7.05 -7.54 -23.34
CA THR A 121 6.96 -8.78 -22.57
C THR A 121 8.00 -8.80 -21.47
N PHE A 122 7.54 -8.85 -20.23
CA PHE A 122 8.35 -8.83 -19.03
C PHE A 122 8.47 -10.23 -18.44
N TYR A 123 9.69 -10.61 -18.06
CA TYR A 123 10.03 -11.87 -17.39
C TYR A 123 11.21 -11.67 -16.46
N ALA A 124 11.47 -12.65 -15.58
CA ALA A 124 12.56 -12.62 -14.61
C ALA A 124 12.56 -11.39 -13.65
N THR A 125 11.42 -10.71 -13.51
CA THR A 125 11.26 -9.51 -12.68
C THR A 125 11.63 -9.74 -11.21
N LYS A 126 11.50 -10.98 -10.71
CA LYS A 126 11.93 -11.37 -9.36
C LYS A 126 13.43 -11.13 -9.12
N ARG A 127 14.26 -11.08 -10.15
CA ARG A 127 15.69 -10.77 -10.00
C ARG A 127 15.94 -9.29 -9.69
N LEU A 128 15.03 -8.42 -10.15
CA LEU A 128 15.12 -6.96 -10.06
C LEU A 128 14.33 -6.38 -8.88
N ILE A 129 13.42 -7.16 -8.29
CA ILE A 129 12.60 -6.69 -7.17
C ILE A 129 13.48 -6.30 -5.98
N GLY A 130 13.24 -5.10 -5.42
CA GLY A 130 13.95 -4.61 -4.24
C GLY A 130 15.40 -4.15 -4.48
N ARG A 131 15.88 -4.14 -5.73
CA ARG A 131 17.22 -3.64 -6.07
C ARG A 131 17.19 -2.19 -6.54
N ARG A 132 18.33 -1.50 -6.40
CA ARG A 132 18.49 -0.14 -6.92
C ARG A 132 18.91 -0.21 -8.38
N TYR A 133 18.59 0.84 -9.14
CA TYR A 133 18.94 0.91 -10.56
C TYR A 133 20.46 0.87 -10.78
N GLU A 134 21.23 1.39 -9.83
CA GLU A 134 22.68 1.47 -9.92
C GLU A 134 23.40 0.15 -9.62
N ASP A 135 22.70 -0.86 -9.10
CA ASP A 135 23.28 -2.13 -8.69
C ASP A 135 23.91 -2.88 -9.88
N PRO A 136 25.10 -3.48 -9.70
CA PRO A 136 25.82 -4.14 -10.79
C PRO A 136 25.04 -5.34 -11.38
N GLU A 137 24.22 -6.01 -10.57
CA GLU A 137 23.38 -7.10 -11.03
C GLU A 137 22.23 -6.63 -11.93
N VAL A 138 21.67 -5.45 -11.66
CA VAL A 138 20.61 -4.86 -12.49
C VAL A 138 21.18 -4.45 -13.85
N LYS A 139 22.34 -3.78 -13.86
CA LYS A 139 23.03 -3.37 -15.10
C LYS A 139 23.44 -4.54 -15.99
N LYS A 140 23.68 -5.72 -15.41
CA LYS A 140 24.00 -6.93 -16.16
C LYS A 140 22.77 -7.55 -16.85
N ASP A 141 21.59 -7.32 -16.28
CA ASP A 141 20.31 -7.87 -16.77
C ASP A 141 19.54 -6.91 -17.69
N MET A 142 20.05 -5.68 -17.90
CA MET A 142 19.58 -4.72 -18.89
C MET A 142 20.21 -4.98 -20.26
#